data_AF-A0A3C2BZW1-F1
#
_entry.id   AF-A0A3C2BZW1-F1
#
_cell.length_a   1.000
_cell.length_b   1.000
_cell.length_c   1.000
_cell.angle_alpha   90.00
_cell.angle_beta   90.00
_cell.angle_gamma   90.00
#
_symmetry.space_group_name_H-M   'P 1'
#
loop_
_entity.id
_entity.type
_entity.pdbx_description
1 polymer ?
#
loop_
_entity_poly.entity_id
_entity_poly.type
_entity_poly.pdbx_seq_one_letter_code
_entity_poly.pdbx_strand_id
1 'polypeptide(L)' 'SNYEKMIKRLQSDELADFTLPATAVLKCAQHALCAKQARIHYHVTFPTKLFAILMRLLPAWLMDKILNKAGGGGER' A
#
# COMPACT_ATOMS: atom_id res chain seq x y z
N SER A 1 -0.50 23.44 14.04
CA SER A 1 -1.61 23.29 13.07
C SER A 1 -1.33 22.09 12.16
N ASN A 2 -1.99 20.94 12.35
CA ASN A 2 -1.79 19.76 11.48
C ASN A 2 -2.29 20.00 10.05
N TYR A 3 -3.27 20.91 9.90
CA TYR A 3 -3.86 21.32 8.63
C TYR A 3 -2.84 21.94 7.68
N GLU A 4 -1.99 22.85 8.17
CA GLU A 4 -0.95 23.52 7.36
C GLU A 4 0.12 22.54 6.86
N LYS A 5 0.49 21.55 7.69
CA LYS A 5 1.41 20.46 7.28
C LYS A 5 0.81 19.62 6.16
N MET A 6 -0.49 19.33 6.24
CA MET A 6 -1.21 18.58 5.21
C MET A 6 -1.26 19.35 3.89
N ILE A 7 -1.57 20.65 3.92
CA ILE A 7 -1.56 21.50 2.71
C ILE A 7 -0.20 21.47 2.04
N LYS A 8 0.89 21.67 2.79
CA LYS A 8 2.25 21.65 2.25
C LYS A 8 2.58 20.30 1.58
N ARG A 9 2.14 19.18 2.16
CA ARG A 9 2.30 17.84 1.59
C ARG A 9 1.47 17.64 0.32
N LEU A 10 0.24 18.14 0.28
CA LEU A 10 -0.62 17.98 -0.90
C LEU A 10 -0.15 18.84 -2.08
N GLN A 11 0.52 19.97 -1.80
CA GLN A 11 1.08 20.86 -2.80
C GLN A 11 2.48 20.43 -3.29
N SER A 12 3.14 19.49 -2.62
CA SER A 12 4.45 19.00 -3.08
C SER A 12 4.29 18.06 -4.25
N ASP A 13 5.13 18.24 -5.27
CA ASP A 13 5.21 17.37 -6.47
C ASP A 13 5.98 16.07 -6.21
N GLU A 14 6.40 15.84 -4.97
CA GLU A 14 7.06 14.61 -4.56
C GLU A 14 6.05 13.47 -4.46
N LEU A 15 6.40 12.33 -5.07
CA LEU A 15 5.61 11.10 -4.95
C LEU A 15 5.54 10.69 -3.48
N ALA A 16 4.32 10.62 -2.95
CA ALA A 16 4.09 10.13 -1.61
C ALA A 16 4.55 8.67 -1.46
N ASP A 17 4.98 8.29 -0.26
CA ASP A 17 5.34 6.90 0.03
C ASP A 17 4.26 5.93 -0.45
N PHE A 18 4.69 4.88 -1.13
CA PHE A 18 3.83 3.82 -1.71
C PHE A 18 2.94 4.25 -2.90
N THR A 19 3.12 5.44 -3.44
CA THR A 19 2.58 5.75 -4.78
C THR A 19 3.48 5.17 -5.86
N LEU A 20 2.88 4.41 -6.77
CA LEU A 20 3.56 3.88 -7.95
C LEU A 20 3.23 4.76 -9.15
N PRO A 21 4.17 4.93 -10.12
CA PRO A 21 3.85 5.58 -11.37
C PRO A 21 2.83 4.77 -12.16
N ALA A 22 2.05 5.43 -13.01
CA ALA A 22 0.99 4.80 -13.81
C ALA A 22 1.50 3.59 -14.61
N THR A 23 2.71 3.68 -15.16
CA THR A 23 3.36 2.61 -15.95
C THR A 23 3.56 1.31 -15.16
N ALA A 24 3.78 1.39 -13.86
CA ALA A 24 3.94 0.20 -13.02
C ALA A 24 2.60 -0.51 -12.75
N VAL A 25 1.49 0.25 -12.70
CA VAL A 25 0.13 -0.31 -12.51
C VAL A 25 -0.39 -0.95 -13.78
N LEU A 26 -0.01 -0.44 -14.97
CA LEU A 26 -0.47 -0.96 -16.26
C LEU A 26 -0.22 -2.46 -16.44
N LYS A 27 0.94 -2.97 -16.00
CA LYS A 27 1.25 -4.41 -16.09
C LYS A 27 0.25 -5.24 -15.29
N CYS A 28 -0.07 -4.81 -14.08
CA CYS A 28 -1.06 -5.48 -13.24
C CYS A 28 -2.47 -5.38 -13.83
N ALA A 29 -2.84 -4.21 -14.36
CA ALA A 29 -4.14 -3.98 -14.98
C ALA A 29 -4.33 -4.83 -16.24
N GLN A 30 -3.33 -4.86 -17.14
CA GLN A 30 -3.35 -5.70 -18.33
C GLN A 30 -3.47 -7.18 -17.95
N HIS A 31 -2.70 -7.63 -16.95
CA HIS A 31 -2.79 -9.00 -16.47
C HIS A 31 -4.18 -9.33 -15.92
N ALA A 32 -4.80 -8.41 -15.17
CA ALA A 32 -6.15 -8.58 -14.65
C ALA A 32 -7.20 -8.68 -15.77
N LEU A 33 -7.09 -7.85 -16.81
CA LEU A 33 -8.01 -7.84 -17.94
C LEU A 33 -7.86 -9.07 -18.86
N CYS A 34 -6.63 -9.55 -19.05
CA CYS A 34 -6.35 -10.70 -19.91
C CYS A 34 -6.45 -12.05 -19.20
N ALA A 35 -6.73 -12.08 -17.89
CA ALA A 35 -6.83 -13.33 -17.14
C ALA A 35 -8.10 -14.11 -17.50
N LYS A 36 -7.95 -15.38 -17.92
CA LYS A 36 -9.07 -16.29 -18.21
C LYS A 36 -10.01 -16.51 -17.00
N GLN A 37 -9.47 -16.39 -15.79
CA GLN A 37 -10.23 -16.42 -14.54
C GLN A 37 -9.81 -15.22 -13.70
N ALA A 38 -10.74 -14.30 -13.46
CA ALA A 38 -10.49 -13.11 -12.66
C ALA A 38 -10.21 -13.51 -11.19
N ARG A 39 -9.16 -12.94 -10.61
CA ARG A 39 -8.87 -13.08 -9.17
C ARG A 39 -9.51 -11.94 -8.39
N ILE A 40 -9.95 -12.23 -7.17
CA ILE A 40 -10.57 -11.25 -6.28
C ILE A 40 -9.58 -10.13 -5.91
N HIS A 41 -8.29 -10.45 -5.78
CA HIS A 41 -7.26 -9.49 -5.36
C HIS A 41 -6.02 -9.57 -6.27
N TYR A 42 -5.61 -8.41 -6.83
CA TYR A 42 -4.36 -8.24 -7.56
C TYR A 42 -3.47 -7.24 -6.81
N HIS A 43 -2.46 -7.75 -6.09
CA HIS A 43 -1.56 -6.90 -5.33
C HIS A 43 -0.60 -6.16 -6.25
N VAL A 44 -0.73 -4.84 -6.30
CA VAL A 44 0.06 -3.97 -7.19
C VAL A 44 1.32 -3.47 -6.49
N THR A 45 1.21 -3.10 -5.21
CA THR A 45 2.29 -2.43 -4.47
C THR A 45 3.11 -3.41 -3.64
N PHE A 46 4.36 -3.03 -3.35
CA PHE A 46 5.24 -3.79 -2.46
C PHE A 46 4.63 -4.06 -1.08
N PRO A 47 4.13 -3.05 -0.32
CA PRO A 47 3.60 -3.30 1.02
C PRO A 47 2.44 -4.30 0.99
N THR A 48 1.54 -4.24 0.02
CA THR A 48 0.41 -5.16 -0.04
C THR A 48 0.85 -6.61 -0.31
N LYS A 49 1.87 -6.81 -1.17
CA LYS A 49 2.45 -8.15 -1.40
C LYS A 49 3.15 -8.67 -0.14
N LEU A 50 3.91 -7.81 0.53
CA LEU A 50 4.60 -8.15 1.77
C LEU A 50 3.59 -8.56 2.85
N PHE A 51 2.53 -7.78 3.06
CA PHE A 51 1.50 -8.10 4.05
C PHE A 51 0.73 -9.38 3.71
N ALA A 52 0.45 -9.67 2.44
CA ALA A 52 -0.17 -10.93 2.06
C ALA A 52 0.67 -12.15 2.48
N ILE A 53 2.00 -12.05 2.37
CA ILE A 53 2.92 -13.10 2.83
C ILE A 53 3.01 -13.12 4.34
N LEU A 54 3.14 -11.96 4.99
CA LEU A 54 3.22 -11.87 6.45
C LEU A 54 1.97 -12.44 7.11
N MET A 55 0.77 -12.07 6.65
CA MET A 55 -0.47 -12.64 7.20
C MET A 55 -0.58 -14.16 7.05
N ARG A 56 0.16 -14.76 6.11
CA ARG A 56 0.20 -16.21 5.91
C ARG A 56 1.21 -16.92 6.81
N LEU A 57 2.31 -16.24 7.18
CA LEU A 57 3.40 -16.79 7.97
C LEU A 57 3.33 -16.42 9.46
N LEU A 58 2.79 -15.23 9.76
CA LEU A 58 2.79 -14.66 11.10
C LEU A 58 1.44 -14.87 11.79
N PRO A 59 1.43 -15.22 13.10
CA PRO A 59 0.22 -15.20 13.89
C PRO A 59 -0.30 -13.77 14.08
N ALA A 60 -1.62 -13.63 14.24
CA ALA A 60 -2.32 -12.33 14.29
C ALA A 60 -1.72 -11.35 15.31
N TRP A 61 -1.36 -11.83 16.51
CA TRP A 61 -0.80 -10.99 17.58
C TRP A 61 0.53 -10.30 17.20
N LEU A 62 1.34 -10.92 16.34
CA LEU A 62 2.59 -10.30 15.89
C LEU A 62 2.31 -9.30 14.76
N MET A 63 1.32 -9.58 13.92
CA MET A 63 0.86 -8.65 12.89
C MET A 63 0.31 -7.36 13.52
N ASP A 64 -0.54 -7.46 14.54
CA ASP A 64 -1.10 -6.31 15.25
C ASP A 64 0.00 -5.42 15.87
N LYS A 65 1.06 -6.02 16.42
CA LYS A 65 2.23 -5.27 16.93
C LYS A 65 2.96 -4.53 15.82
N ILE A 66 3.15 -5.15 14.65
CA ILE A 66 3.81 -4.53 13.50
C ILE A 66 2.96 -3.37 12.97
N LEU A 67 1.64 -3.55 12.85
CA LEU A 67 0.74 -2.51 12.33
C LEU A 67 0.67 -1.31 13.26
N ASN A 68 0.56 -1.54 14.57
CA ASN A 68 0.58 -0.46 15.55
C ASN A 68 1.89 0.35 15.47
N LYS A 69 3.02 -0.33 15.24
CA LYS A 69 4.32 0.35 15.06
C LYS A 69 4.41 1.08 13.72
N ALA A 70 3.92 0.50 12.63
CA ALA A 70 3.99 1.10 11.29
C ALA A 70 3.04 2.30 11.13
N GLY A 71 1.87 2.26 11.78
CA GLY A 71 0.84 3.30 11.72
C GLY A 71 1.21 4.61 12.43
N GLY A 72 2.34 4.64 13.16
CA GLY A 72 2.85 5.87 13.79
C GLY A 72 1.87 6.53 14.77
N GLY A 73 0.97 5.76 15.39
CA GLY A 73 0.05 6.25 16.44
C GLY A 73 -0.94 7.35 16.02
N GLY A 74 -1.10 7.62 14.72
CA GLY A 74 -1.95 8.71 14.22
C GLY A 74 -1.26 10.08 14.12
N GLU A 75 0.07 10.15 14.25
CA GLU A 75 0.83 11.40 14.19
C GLU A 75 1.30 11.79 12.76
N ARG A 76 0.70 11.19 11.72
CA ARG A 76 1.07 11.42 10.31
C ARG A 76 0.19 12.46 9.62
#